data_AF-A0A382HJH0-F1
#
_entry.id   AF-A0A382HJH0-F1
#
_cell.length_a   1.000
_cell.length_b   1.000
_cell.length_c   1.000
_cell.angle_alpha   90.00
_cell.angle_beta   90.00
_cell.angle_gamma   90.00
#
_symmetry.space_group_name_H-M   'P 1'
#
loop_
_entity.id
_entity.type
_entity.pdbx_description
1 polymer ?
#
loop_
_entity_poly.entity_id
_entity_poly.type
_entity_poly.pdbx_seq_one_letter_code
_entity_poly.pdbx_strand_id
1 'polypeptide(L)'
;NTIQHAGIVILDTGAGFHPFQNIPEDSNKHFNLINVMRDCSAVTGACLMTKKEIFAKINGFDDVFDVYYGDADLCLRIIDSGYHVVYTPSVKMLHEGSHSIIATMSSNSLEQTAHWAVENHFQFIKKWPLIKNGDQFYNKNLSWDYSIKHMEY
;
A
#
# COMPACT_ATOMS: atom_id res chain seq x y z
N ASN A 1 5.44 11.38 -17.13
CA ASN A 1 5.60 10.59 -15.89
C ASN A 1 4.45 10.86 -14.96
N THR A 2 3.81 9.81 -14.45
CA THR A 2 2.75 9.92 -13.45
C THR A 2 3.17 9.18 -12.18
N ILE A 3 2.59 9.56 -11.05
CA ILE A 3 2.78 8.87 -9.78
C ILE A 3 2.12 7.49 -9.84
N GLN A 4 2.88 6.45 -9.51
CA GLN A 4 2.35 5.11 -9.28
C GLN A 4 2.07 4.88 -7.79
N HIS A 5 3.02 5.25 -6.93
CA HIS A 5 2.93 5.09 -5.49
C HIS A 5 3.46 6.33 -4.77
N ALA A 6 2.68 6.82 -3.80
CA ALA A 6 3.08 7.89 -2.89
C ALA A 6 2.55 7.60 -1.48
N GLY A 7 2.77 6.36 -1.03
CA GLY A 7 2.15 5.75 0.14
C GLY A 7 1.04 4.76 -0.22
N ILE A 8 0.50 4.10 0.80
CA ILE A 8 -0.64 3.18 0.75
C ILE A 8 -1.61 3.61 1.85
N VAL A 9 -2.90 3.60 1.53
CA VAL A 9 -3.98 3.78 2.49
C VAL A 9 -4.77 2.49 2.57
N ILE A 10 -5.12 2.08 3.79
CA ILE A 10 -5.83 0.82 4.05
C ILE A 10 -7.29 1.11 4.43
N LEU A 11 -8.24 0.67 3.60
CA LEU A 11 -9.66 0.89 3.84
C LEU A 11 -10.16 0.02 5.00
N ASP A 12 -11.33 0.37 5.55
CA ASP A 12 -12.01 -0.41 6.59
C ASP A 12 -12.34 -1.85 6.19
N THR A 13 -12.45 -2.10 4.88
CA THR A 13 -12.56 -3.43 4.28
C THR A 13 -11.27 -4.25 4.35
N GLY A 14 -10.13 -3.63 4.64
CA GLY A 14 -8.80 -4.25 4.56
C GLY A 14 -8.10 -4.04 3.23
N ALA A 15 -8.79 -3.54 2.21
CA ALA A 15 -8.18 -3.30 0.90
C ALA A 15 -7.22 -2.11 0.93
N GLY A 16 -6.04 -2.27 0.34
CA GLY A 16 -5.10 -1.18 0.13
C GLY A 16 -5.37 -0.42 -1.17
N PHE A 17 -5.19 0.90 -1.18
CA PHE A 17 -5.12 1.68 -2.41
C PHE A 17 -3.94 2.66 -2.40
N HIS A 18 -3.51 3.07 -3.59
CA HIS A 18 -2.44 4.05 -3.78
C HIS A 18 -3.04 5.44 -3.98
N PRO A 19 -2.98 6.34 -2.98
CA PRO A 19 -3.41 7.71 -3.18
C PRO A 19 -2.54 8.36 -4.27
N PHE A 20 -3.14 9.29 -5.01
CA PHE A 20 -2.44 10.08 -6.03
C PHE A 20 -1.99 9.31 -7.27
N GLN A 21 -2.42 8.05 -7.44
CA GLN A 21 -2.09 7.28 -8.64
C GLN A 21 -2.56 8.02 -9.90
N ASN A 22 -1.75 7.97 -10.96
CA ASN A 22 -1.99 8.57 -12.27
C ASN A 22 -1.98 10.11 -12.32
N ILE A 23 -1.66 10.82 -11.24
CA ILE A 23 -1.45 12.26 -11.32
C ILE A 23 -0.03 12.59 -11.80
N PRO A 24 0.18 13.74 -12.47
CA PRO A 24 1.53 14.19 -12.86
C PRO A 24 2.48 14.31 -11.66
N GLU A 25 3.74 13.95 -11.84
CA GLU A 25 4.74 13.95 -10.75
C GLU A 25 5.12 15.33 -10.20
N ASP A 26 4.77 16.39 -10.93
CA ASP A 26 4.95 17.81 -10.61
C ASP A 26 3.66 18.46 -10.09
N SER A 27 2.61 17.68 -9.86
CA SER A 27 1.32 18.14 -9.39
C SER A 27 1.39 18.75 -7.98
N ASN A 28 0.62 19.81 -7.75
CA ASN A 28 0.38 20.41 -6.44
C ASN A 28 -1.07 20.18 -5.95
N LYS A 29 -1.83 19.31 -6.63
CA LYS A 29 -3.21 18.95 -6.27
C LYS A 29 -3.26 18.30 -4.88
N HIS A 30 -4.47 18.21 -4.33
CA HIS A 30 -4.74 17.55 -3.05
C HIS A 30 -3.86 18.11 -1.92
N PHE A 31 -3.88 19.43 -1.75
CA PHE A 31 -3.12 20.14 -0.71
C PHE A 31 -1.61 19.89 -0.79
N ASN A 32 -1.08 19.68 -1.99
CA ASN A 32 0.35 19.45 -2.23
C ASN A 32 0.94 18.23 -1.50
N LEU A 33 0.10 17.26 -1.11
CA LEU A 33 0.51 16.13 -0.27
C LEU A 33 1.56 15.22 -0.91
N ILE A 34 1.68 15.18 -2.24
CA ILE A 34 2.74 14.42 -2.91
C ILE A 34 4.12 15.06 -2.80
N ASN A 35 4.21 16.33 -2.40
CA ASN A 35 5.47 17.06 -2.27
C ASN A 35 5.87 17.26 -0.80
N VAL A 36 5.19 16.60 0.14
CA VAL A 36 5.41 16.75 1.57
C VAL A 36 5.68 15.38 2.20
N MET A 37 6.67 15.33 3.09
CA MET A 37 6.95 14.14 3.91
C MET A 37 5.81 13.93 4.91
N ARG A 38 5.32 12.70 5.02
CA ARG A 38 4.14 12.40 5.85
C ARG A 38 4.15 10.97 6.38
N ASP A 39 3.59 10.81 7.56
CA ASP A 39 3.28 9.49 8.10
C ASP A 39 2.18 8.82 7.24
N CYS A 40 2.29 7.51 7.11
CA CYS A 40 1.34 6.67 6.40
C CYS A 40 1.31 5.28 7.01
N SER A 41 0.22 4.54 6.79
CA SER A 41 0.10 3.20 7.36
C SER A 41 0.98 2.19 6.63
N ALA A 42 1.26 2.43 5.35
CA ALA A 42 2.21 1.64 4.58
C ALA A 42 2.79 2.43 3.39
N VAL A 43 3.93 1.94 2.89
CA VAL A 43 4.52 2.30 1.60
C VAL A 43 4.75 1.03 0.79
N THR A 44 4.87 1.15 -0.53
CA THR A 44 5.04 -0.01 -1.39
C THR A 44 6.43 -0.65 -1.26
N GLY A 45 6.49 -1.97 -1.44
CA GLY A 45 7.75 -2.71 -1.60
C GLY A 45 8.60 -2.27 -2.80
N ALA A 46 8.04 -1.54 -3.79
CA ALA A 46 8.80 -1.05 -4.95
C ALA A 46 9.95 -0.11 -4.57
N CYS A 47 9.80 0.65 -3.47
CA CYS A 47 10.86 1.50 -2.93
C CYS A 47 10.66 1.67 -1.42
N LEU A 48 11.18 0.71 -0.65
CA LEU A 48 11.10 0.67 0.80
C LEU A 48 12.50 0.57 1.41
N MET A 49 12.75 1.35 2.46
CA MET A 49 13.97 1.26 3.24
C MET A 49 13.63 1.27 4.73
N THR A 50 14.27 0.37 5.48
CA THR A 50 14.16 0.32 6.95
C THR A 50 15.51 -0.05 7.54
N LYS A 51 15.70 0.27 8.83
CA LYS A 51 16.92 -0.15 9.53
C LYS A 51 16.93 -1.66 9.69
N LYS A 52 18.10 -2.27 9.48
CA LYS A 52 18.30 -3.73 9.67
C LYS A 52 17.84 -4.21 11.05
N GLU A 53 18.11 -3.43 12.11
CA GLU A 53 17.71 -3.78 13.48
C GLU A 53 16.19 -3.84 13.66
N ILE A 54 15.43 -2.96 13.00
CA ILE A 54 13.96 -2.94 13.04
C ILE A 54 13.43 -4.14 12.26
N PHE A 55 13.95 -4.38 11.05
CA PHE A 55 13.55 -5.51 10.22
C PHE A 55 13.79 -6.86 10.93
N ALA A 56 14.95 -7.02 11.58
CA ALA A 56 15.25 -8.20 12.36
C ALA A 56 14.34 -8.33 13.60
N LYS A 57 14.09 -7.23 14.32
CA LYS A 57 13.22 -7.22 15.51
C LYS A 57 11.81 -7.73 15.23
N ILE A 58 11.27 -7.44 14.04
CA ILE A 58 9.93 -7.89 13.65
C ILE A 58 9.92 -9.22 12.89
N ASN A 59 11.07 -9.90 12.75
CA ASN A 59 11.24 -11.12 11.97
C ASN A 59 10.98 -10.98 10.46
N GLY A 60 11.30 -9.83 9.87
CA GLY A 60 11.26 -9.64 8.41
C GLY A 60 9.86 -9.73 7.80
N PHE A 61 9.76 -10.21 6.56
CA PHE A 61 8.47 -10.46 5.89
C PHE A 61 7.77 -11.69 6.49
N ASP A 62 6.45 -11.70 6.38
CA ASP A 62 5.63 -12.85 6.76
C ASP A 62 5.26 -13.62 5.48
N ASP A 63 5.68 -14.88 5.38
CA ASP A 63 5.51 -15.72 4.19
C ASP A 63 4.03 -15.94 3.84
N VAL A 64 3.10 -15.69 4.76
CA VAL A 64 1.66 -15.67 4.47
C VAL A 64 1.31 -14.63 3.39
N PHE A 65 2.07 -13.53 3.32
CA PHE A 65 1.81 -12.37 2.46
C PHE A 65 2.84 -12.20 1.34
N ASP A 66 3.44 -13.30 0.86
CA ASP A 66 4.51 -13.28 -0.15
C ASP A 66 4.07 -12.67 -1.50
N VAL A 67 2.80 -12.83 -1.87
CA VAL A 67 2.25 -12.30 -3.13
C VAL A 67 1.51 -10.98 -2.93
N TYR A 68 0.63 -10.91 -1.93
CA TYR A 68 -0.18 -9.73 -1.63
C TYR A 68 -0.03 -9.32 -0.17
N TYR A 69 -0.13 -8.01 0.10
CA TYR A 69 -0.09 -7.39 1.44
C TYR A 69 1.26 -7.47 2.18
N GLY A 70 2.31 -8.06 1.61
CA GLY A 70 3.59 -8.22 2.31
C GLY A 70 4.22 -6.90 2.76
N ASP A 71 4.11 -5.85 1.94
CA ASP A 71 4.58 -4.51 2.27
C ASP A 71 3.69 -3.81 3.31
N ALA A 72 2.37 -3.92 3.19
CA ALA A 72 1.41 -3.40 4.17
C ALA A 72 1.56 -4.07 5.54
N ASP A 73 1.66 -5.40 5.59
CA ASP A 73 1.86 -6.15 6.83
C ASP A 73 3.18 -5.78 7.50
N LEU A 74 4.28 -5.69 6.73
CA LEU A 74 5.56 -5.25 7.25
C LEU A 74 5.46 -3.86 7.89
N CYS A 75 4.83 -2.91 7.19
CA CYS A 75 4.66 -1.54 7.67
C CYS A 75 3.82 -1.48 8.96
N LEU A 76 2.71 -2.22 9.03
CA LEU A 76 1.87 -2.27 10.22
C LEU A 76 2.62 -2.88 11.41
N ARG A 77 3.43 -3.94 11.22
CA ARG A 77 4.28 -4.48 12.30
C ARG A 77 5.36 -3.51 12.77
N ILE A 78 5.92 -2.70 11.87
CA ILE A 78 6.85 -1.62 12.23
C ILE A 78 6.15 -0.60 13.12
N ILE A 79 4.93 -0.20 12.76
CA ILE A 79 4.10 0.74 13.54
C ILE A 79 3.77 0.16 14.92
N ASP A 80 3.27 -1.08 14.99
CA ASP A 80 2.98 -1.77 16.26
C ASP A 80 4.22 -1.92 17.16
N SER A 81 5.41 -1.92 16.56
CA SER A 81 6.69 -1.96 17.29
C SER A 81 7.14 -0.59 17.83
N GLY A 82 6.34 0.46 17.66
CA GLY A 82 6.57 1.82 18.15
C GLY A 82 7.35 2.73 17.20
N TYR A 83 7.40 2.41 15.91
CA TYR A 83 8.09 3.22 14.90
C TYR A 83 7.11 3.87 13.92
N HIS A 84 7.62 4.77 13.07
CA HIS A 84 6.84 5.42 12.03
C HIS A 84 7.16 4.84 10.66
N VAL A 85 6.15 4.82 9.79
CA VAL A 85 6.30 4.58 8.35
C VAL A 85 6.02 5.89 7.64
N VAL A 86 6.99 6.34 6.85
CA VAL A 86 7.00 7.70 6.30
C VAL A 86 7.16 7.65 4.78
N TYR A 87 6.25 8.33 4.08
CA TYR A 87 6.44 8.67 2.67
C TYR A 87 7.38 9.88 2.56
N THR A 88 8.37 9.82 1.67
CA THR A 88 9.25 10.96 1.36
C THR A 88 9.23 11.29 -0.14
N PRO A 89 9.01 12.56 -0.51
CA PRO A 89 9.10 13.01 -1.91
C PRO A 89 10.54 13.22 -2.38
N SER A 90 11.52 13.11 -1.47
CA SER A 90 12.93 13.43 -1.75
C SER A 90 13.63 12.35 -2.58
N VAL A 91 13.03 11.17 -2.71
CA VAL A 91 13.54 10.05 -3.50
C VAL A 91 12.47 9.66 -4.51
N LYS A 92 12.85 9.61 -5.79
CA LYS A 92 11.98 9.21 -6.89
C LYS A 92 12.65 8.06 -7.64
N MET A 93 11.87 7.04 -7.98
CA MET A 93 12.32 5.89 -8.75
C MET A 93 11.33 5.65 -9.88
N LEU A 94 11.85 5.38 -11.09
CA LEU A 94 11.04 4.86 -12.16
C LEU A 94 10.82 3.36 -11.90
N HIS A 95 9.56 2.97 -11.79
CA HIS A 95 9.18 1.59 -11.51
C HIS A 95 8.35 1.06 -12.66
N GLU A 96 8.87 0.03 -13.34
CA GLU A 96 8.10 -0.73 -14.30
C GLU A 96 7.31 -1.81 -13.56
N GLY A 97 6.07 -1.47 -13.21
CA GLY A 97 5.21 -2.29 -12.37
C GLY A 97 4.83 -3.63 -12.98
N SER A 98 4.32 -4.51 -12.11
CA SER A 98 3.69 -5.78 -12.47
C SER A 98 4.60 -6.85 -13.10
N HIS A 99 5.89 -6.62 -13.31
CA HIS A 99 6.78 -7.63 -13.92
C HIS A 99 6.80 -8.97 -13.18
N SER A 100 7.07 -8.95 -11.88
CA SER A 100 7.12 -10.18 -11.07
C SER A 100 5.74 -10.84 -10.96
N ILE A 101 4.69 -10.04 -10.75
CA ILE A 101 3.32 -10.56 -10.65
C ILE A 101 2.85 -11.14 -11.99
N ILE A 102 3.14 -10.51 -13.12
CA ILE A 102 2.78 -11.02 -14.45
C ILE A 102 3.48 -12.36 -14.71
N ALA A 103 4.75 -12.51 -14.33
CA ALA A 103 5.45 -13.78 -14.44
C ALA A 103 4.80 -14.89 -13.58
N THR A 104 4.48 -14.57 -12.33
CA THR A 104 3.74 -15.48 -11.42
C THR A 104 2.34 -15.80 -11.94
N MET A 105 1.58 -14.83 -12.43
CA MET A 105 0.23 -15.04 -12.97
C MET A 105 0.26 -15.83 -14.28
N SER A 106 1.25 -15.60 -15.14
CA SER A 106 1.38 -16.28 -16.43
C SER A 106 1.79 -17.75 -16.28
N SER A 107 2.39 -18.11 -15.13
CA SER A 107 2.77 -19.48 -14.79
C SER A 107 1.70 -20.24 -14.00
N ASN A 108 0.60 -19.57 -13.62
CA ASN A 108 -0.48 -20.14 -12.82
C ASN A 108 -1.85 -19.97 -13.50
N SER A 109 -2.87 -20.71 -13.05
CA SER A 109 -4.23 -20.48 -13.54
C SER A 109 -4.81 -19.19 -12.96
N LEU A 110 -5.77 -18.59 -13.67
CA LEU A 110 -6.53 -17.44 -13.17
C LEU A 110 -7.21 -17.76 -11.83
N GLU A 111 -7.75 -18.97 -11.71
CA GLU A 111 -8.36 -19.47 -10.47
C GLU A 111 -7.37 -19.49 -9.30
N GLN A 112 -6.15 -20.00 -9.50
CA GLN A 112 -5.11 -20.01 -8.46
C GLN A 112 -4.71 -18.60 -8.04
N THR A 113 -4.53 -17.69 -9.01
CA THR A 113 -4.17 -16.31 -8.69
C THR A 113 -5.28 -15.60 -7.90
N ALA A 114 -6.53 -15.77 -8.32
CA ALA A 114 -7.68 -15.20 -7.62
C ALA A 114 -7.81 -15.77 -6.21
N HIS A 115 -7.55 -17.07 -6.04
CA HIS A 115 -7.54 -17.72 -4.73
C HIS A 115 -6.52 -17.08 -3.78
N TRP A 116 -5.29 -16.82 -4.22
CA TRP A 116 -4.28 -16.15 -3.37
C TRP A 116 -4.68 -14.74 -2.96
N ALA A 117 -5.23 -13.93 -3.87
CA ALA A 117 -5.68 -12.58 -3.55
C ALA A 117 -6.77 -12.59 -2.47
N VAL A 118 -7.74 -13.50 -2.60
CA VAL A 118 -8.84 -13.68 -1.65
C VAL A 118 -8.35 -14.20 -0.31
N GLU A 119 -7.52 -15.24 -0.30
CA GLU A 119 -7.00 -15.84 0.93
C GLU A 119 -6.08 -14.88 1.69
N ASN A 120 -5.14 -14.21 1.00
CA ASN A 120 -4.29 -13.19 1.64
C ASN A 120 -5.12 -12.04 2.19
N HIS A 121 -6.17 -11.60 1.49
CA HIS A 121 -7.07 -10.58 2.04
C HIS A 121 -7.76 -11.05 3.33
N PHE A 122 -8.28 -12.29 3.36
CA PHE A 122 -8.88 -12.86 4.57
C PHE A 122 -7.89 -12.99 5.73
N GLN A 123 -6.65 -13.44 5.46
CA GLN A 123 -5.61 -13.52 6.48
C GLN A 123 -5.21 -12.12 6.99
N PHE A 124 -5.15 -11.13 6.09
CA PHE A 124 -4.79 -9.75 6.44
C PHE A 124 -5.82 -9.12 7.38
N ILE A 125 -7.11 -9.18 7.05
CA ILE A 125 -8.17 -8.63 7.91
C ILE A 125 -8.30 -9.36 9.24
N LYS A 126 -7.94 -10.65 9.28
CA LYS A 126 -7.92 -11.46 10.51
C LYS A 126 -6.76 -11.05 11.41
N LYS A 127 -5.58 -10.82 10.83
CA LYS A 127 -4.37 -10.39 11.55
C LYS A 127 -4.49 -8.96 12.09
N TRP A 128 -5.15 -8.08 11.34
CA TRP A 128 -5.23 -6.65 11.61
C TRP A 128 -6.66 -6.14 11.84
N PRO A 129 -7.33 -6.55 12.92
CA PRO A 129 -8.74 -6.20 13.15
C PRO A 129 -8.98 -4.69 13.35
N LEU A 130 -7.96 -3.94 13.79
CA LEU A 130 -8.04 -2.49 14.00
C LEU A 130 -8.28 -1.71 12.71
N ILE A 131 -7.94 -2.27 11.55
CA ILE A 131 -8.18 -1.66 10.24
C ILE A 131 -9.67 -1.38 10.03
N LYS A 132 -10.58 -2.13 10.67
CA LYS A 132 -12.03 -1.87 10.62
C LYS A 132 -12.43 -0.48 11.11
N ASN A 133 -11.55 0.21 11.83
CA ASN A 133 -11.75 1.60 12.24
C ASN A 133 -11.27 2.63 11.19
N GLY A 134 -10.79 2.16 10.05
CA GLY A 134 -10.13 2.93 9.00
C GLY A 134 -8.62 3.11 9.24
N ASP A 135 -7.93 3.60 8.21
CA ASP A 135 -6.52 3.98 8.29
C ASP A 135 -6.33 5.21 9.18
N GLN A 136 -5.45 5.09 10.17
CA GLN A 136 -5.20 6.14 11.17
C GLN A 136 -4.63 7.46 10.59
N PHE A 137 -3.97 7.40 9.44
CA PHE A 137 -3.39 8.56 8.76
C PHE A 137 -4.28 9.07 7.62
N TYR A 138 -5.47 8.50 7.49
CA TYR A 138 -6.42 8.84 6.45
C TYR A 138 -7.72 9.39 7.02
N ASN A 139 -8.20 10.49 6.43
CA ASN A 139 -9.44 11.09 6.88
C ASN A 139 -10.63 10.23 6.42
N LYS A 140 -11.36 9.66 7.39
CA LYS A 140 -12.57 8.85 7.15
C LYS A 140 -13.65 9.54 6.31
N ASN A 141 -13.70 10.87 6.30
CA ASN A 141 -14.67 11.64 5.50
C ASN A 141 -14.22 11.83 4.05
N LEU A 142 -12.96 11.54 3.74
CA LEU A 142 -12.42 11.60 2.40
C LEU A 142 -12.50 10.22 1.73
N SER A 143 -13.49 9.39 2.03
CA SER A 143 -13.70 8.10 1.36
C SER A 143 -13.53 8.33 -0.14
N TRP A 144 -12.39 7.93 -0.72
CA TRP A 144 -12.14 8.09 -2.14
C TRP A 144 -13.11 7.12 -2.79
N ASP A 145 -14.27 7.66 -3.11
CA ASP A 145 -15.31 6.95 -3.79
C ASP A 145 -14.82 6.70 -5.21
N TYR A 146 -14.36 5.47 -5.46
CA TYR A 146 -14.10 4.98 -6.80
C TYR A 146 -15.40 4.59 -7.52
N SER A 147 -16.58 4.91 -6.97
CA SER A 147 -17.81 4.78 -7.74
C SER A 147 -17.68 5.65 -8.99
N ILE A 148 -17.78 4.99 -10.13
CA ILE A 148 -17.96 5.66 -11.42
C ILE A 148 -19.39 6.23 -11.39
N LYS A 149 -19.59 7.30 -10.64
CA LYS A 149 -20.79 8.11 -10.68
C LYS A 149 -20.36 9.56 -10.82
N HIS A 150 -20.65 10.09 -12.01
CA HIS A 150 -20.51 11.50 -12.42
C HIS A 150 -19.14 11.92 -12.96
N MET A 151 -18.87 11.52 -14.21
CA MET A 151 -18.33 12.47 -15.19
C MET A 151 -19.31 12.57 -16.34
N GLU A 152 -20.39 13.33 -16.11
CA GLU A 152 -21.10 13.99 -17.20
C GLU A 152 -20.43 15.37 -17.35
N TYR A 153 -19.80 15.60 -18.50
CA TYR A 153 -19.49 16.93 -19.01
C TYR A 153 -20.47 17.26 -20.12
#